data_AF-A0A6P7SF94-F1
#
_entry.id   AF-A0A6P7SF94-F1
#
_cell.length_a   1.000
_cell.length_b   1.000
_cell.length_c   1.000
_cell.angle_alpha   90.00
_cell.angle_beta   90.00
_cell.angle_gamma   90.00
#
_symmetry.space_group_name_H-M   'P 1'
#
loop_
_entity.id
_entity.type
_entity.pdbx_description
1 polymer ?
#
loop_
_entity_poly.entity_id
_entity_poly.type
_entity_poly.pdbx_seq_one_letter_code
_entity_poly.pdbx_strand_id
1 'polypeptide(L)'
;MDFLKHIPTTVSEGTILASFDITNPYTNIPHTLGLEAVKHWVKRHSRCINEHFKTDFIIKATRLVLEENTFRFDNKIYQQKKGLAKGTKFAPSYANLVIGYLEGNLYKEVGKIFDPNFKEGNVKLYLDDYFIFWDGSKEDLPTFHNILNTLHPSIKLTTEKATMNYHS
;
A
#
# COMPACT_ATOMS: atom_id res chain seq x y z
N MET A 1 0.77 -10.25 15.59
CA MET A 1 1.32 -9.66 16.84
C MET A 1 2.66 -8.95 16.56
N ASP A 2 2.82 -8.24 15.43
CA ASP A 2 4.02 -7.40 15.14
C ASP A 2 3.69 -5.90 15.07
N PHE A 3 2.42 -5.53 14.86
CA PHE A 3 1.91 -4.15 14.88
C PHE A 3 2.33 -3.36 16.13
N LEU A 4 2.29 -3.99 17.31
CA LEU A 4 2.62 -3.34 18.59
C LEU A 4 4.06 -2.81 18.65
N LYS A 5 4.99 -3.35 17.86
CA LYS A 5 6.38 -2.87 17.80
C LYS A 5 6.53 -1.56 17.03
N HIS A 6 5.52 -1.19 16.24
CA HIS A 6 5.53 0.02 15.41
C HIS A 6 4.77 1.19 16.05
N ILE A 7 4.12 0.96 17.19
CA ILE A 7 3.47 2.01 17.98
C ILE A 7 4.55 2.77 18.75
N PRO A 8 4.64 4.11 18.63
CA PRO A 8 5.55 4.90 19.44
C PRO A 8 5.17 4.77 20.92
N THR A 9 6.18 4.67 21.78
CA THR A 9 6.00 4.56 23.24
C THR A 9 5.36 5.80 23.86
N THR A 10 5.44 6.94 23.18
CA THR A 10 4.84 8.23 23.58
C THR A 10 4.37 8.98 22.34
N VAL A 11 3.23 9.66 22.45
CA VAL A 11 2.70 10.59 21.44
C VAL A 11 2.42 11.94 22.08
N SER A 12 2.38 13.00 21.27
CA SER A 12 2.04 14.34 21.76
C SER A 12 0.57 14.40 22.20
N GLU A 13 0.24 15.36 23.07
CA GLU A 13 -1.15 15.61 23.43
C GLU A 13 -1.91 16.13 22.20
N GLY A 14 -3.10 15.58 21.93
CA GLY A 14 -3.90 15.92 20.76
C GLY A 14 -3.54 15.16 19.48
N THR A 15 -2.55 14.25 19.49
CA THR A 15 -2.26 13.37 18.35
C THR A 15 -3.48 12.53 17.98
N ILE A 16 -3.82 12.50 16.69
CA ILE A 16 -4.92 11.68 16.15
C ILE A 16 -4.32 10.38 15.62
N LEU A 17 -4.82 9.24 16.09
CA LEU A 17 -4.57 7.96 15.45
C LEU A 17 -5.60 7.75 14.33
N ALA A 18 -5.14 7.73 13.10
CA ALA A 18 -5.97 7.41 11.95
C ALA A 18 -5.46 6.15 11.24
N SER A 19 -6.38 5.29 10.85
CA SER A 19 -6.11 4.16 9.98
C SER A 19 -6.72 4.40 8.60
N PHE A 20 -6.05 3.91 7.56
CA PHE A 20 -6.56 3.91 6.20
C PHE A 20 -6.46 2.52 5.61
N ASP A 21 -7.61 1.96 5.29
CA ASP A 21 -7.69 0.61 4.74
C ASP A 21 -7.81 0.70 3.23
N ILE A 22 -6.95 -0.02 2.52
CA ILE A 22 -7.07 -0.14 1.07
C ILE A 22 -8.34 -0.93 0.76
N THR A 23 -9.22 -0.34 -0.03
CA THR A 23 -10.43 -1.03 -0.49
C THR A 23 -10.04 -2.09 -1.51
N ASN A 24 -10.24 -3.36 -1.15
CA ASN A 24 -10.01 -4.51 -2.04
C ASN A 24 -8.59 -4.58 -2.62
N PRO A 25 -7.54 -4.65 -1.76
CA PRO A 25 -6.15 -4.47 -2.17
C PRO A 25 -5.72 -5.49 -3.23
N TYR A 26 -6.19 -6.73 -3.12
CA TYR A 26 -5.83 -7.80 -4.04
C TYR A 26 -6.60 -7.76 -5.36
N THR A 27 -7.87 -7.36 -5.37
CA THR A 27 -8.76 -7.58 -6.52
C THR A 27 -8.93 -6.35 -7.41
N ASN A 28 -8.37 -5.20 -7.03
CA ASN A 28 -8.55 -3.96 -7.78
C ASN A 28 -7.28 -3.39 -8.43
N ILE A 29 -6.10 -3.93 -8.13
CA ILE A 29 -4.83 -3.49 -8.74
C ILE A 29 -4.84 -3.80 -10.24
N PRO A 30 -4.72 -2.81 -11.13
CA PRO A 30 -4.55 -3.07 -12.56
C PRO A 30 -3.26 -3.86 -12.82
N HIS A 31 -3.33 -4.85 -13.72
CA HIS A 31 -2.15 -5.67 -14.05
C HIS A 31 -1.00 -4.81 -14.60
N THR A 32 -1.30 -3.76 -15.34
CA THR A 32 -0.30 -2.80 -15.85
C THR A 32 0.46 -2.14 -14.71
N LEU A 33 -0.25 -1.57 -13.73
CA LEU A 33 0.33 -0.94 -12.54
C LEU A 33 1.21 -1.94 -11.76
N GLY A 34 0.72 -3.16 -11.56
CA GLY A 34 1.49 -4.17 -10.85
C GLY A 34 2.76 -4.61 -11.58
N LEU A 35 2.69 -4.79 -12.89
CA LEU A 35 3.88 -5.11 -13.70
C LEU A 35 4.89 -3.96 -13.68
N GLU A 36 4.44 -2.70 -13.70
CA GLU A 36 5.29 -1.52 -13.55
C GLU A 36 6.00 -1.51 -12.19
N ALA A 37 5.24 -1.71 -11.11
CA ALA A 37 5.78 -1.76 -9.75
C ALA A 37 6.81 -2.89 -9.59
N VAL A 38 6.48 -4.11 -10.03
CA VAL A 38 7.43 -5.25 -9.97
C VAL A 38 8.69 -4.93 -10.78
N LYS A 39 8.55 -4.35 -11.98
CA LYS A 39 9.70 -3.96 -12.81
C LYS A 39 10.56 -2.89 -12.14
N HIS A 40 9.95 -1.92 -11.49
CA HIS A 40 10.65 -0.90 -10.71
C HIS A 40 11.52 -1.54 -9.63
N TRP A 41 10.93 -2.38 -8.78
CA TRP A 41 11.63 -3.01 -7.66
C TRP A 41 12.71 -4.00 -8.10
N VAL A 42 12.43 -4.82 -9.13
CA VAL A 42 13.42 -5.76 -9.69
C VAL A 42 14.64 -5.02 -10.22
N LYS A 43 14.44 -3.88 -10.91
CA LYS A 43 15.57 -3.06 -11.38
C LYS A 43 16.33 -2.42 -10.22
N ARG A 44 15.60 -1.83 -9.27
CA ARG A 44 16.17 -1.14 -8.10
C ARG A 44 17.01 -2.09 -7.22
N HIS A 45 16.58 -3.33 -7.07
CA HIS A 45 17.24 -4.35 -6.26
C HIS A 45 17.88 -5.47 -7.09
N SER A 46 18.28 -5.16 -8.32
CA SER A 46 18.86 -6.14 -9.25
C SER A 46 20.06 -6.91 -8.67
N ARG A 47 20.84 -6.28 -7.78
CA ARG A 47 21.98 -6.91 -7.09
C ARG A 47 21.57 -7.97 -6.05
N CYS A 48 20.34 -7.90 -5.55
CA CYS A 48 19.80 -8.87 -4.58
C CYS A 48 19.10 -10.05 -5.26
N ILE A 49 18.98 -10.02 -6.60
CA ILE A 49 18.31 -11.04 -7.38
C ILE A 49 19.38 -11.93 -7.99
N ASN A 50 19.18 -13.25 -7.90
CA ASN A 50 20.08 -14.20 -8.52
C ASN A 50 20.18 -13.93 -10.03
N GLU A 51 21.41 -13.88 -10.54
CA GLU A 51 21.74 -13.45 -11.90
C GLU A 51 21.09 -14.28 -13.02
N HIS A 52 20.64 -15.50 -12.71
CA HIS A 52 19.91 -16.36 -13.64
C HIS A 52 18.47 -15.85 -13.90
N PHE A 53 17.88 -15.11 -12.96
CA PHE A 53 16.54 -14.54 -13.11
C PHE A 53 16.62 -13.13 -13.68
N LYS A 54 16.66 -13.04 -15.02
CA LYS A 54 16.62 -11.74 -15.71
C LYS A 54 15.29 -11.03 -15.47
N THR A 55 15.31 -9.70 -15.46
CA THR A 55 14.11 -8.86 -15.28
C THR A 55 12.97 -9.29 -16.19
N ASP A 56 13.24 -9.51 -17.48
CA ASP A 56 12.19 -9.89 -18.44
C ASP A 56 11.56 -11.25 -18.12
N PHE A 57 12.33 -12.19 -17.57
CA PHE A 57 11.80 -13.47 -17.11
C PHE A 57 10.84 -13.26 -15.94
N ILE A 58 11.24 -12.49 -14.93
CA ILE A 58 10.40 -12.20 -13.76
C ILE A 58 9.11 -11.51 -14.19
N ILE A 59 9.19 -10.51 -15.06
CA ILE A 59 8.01 -9.78 -15.54
C ILE A 59 7.08 -10.67 -16.37
N LYS A 60 7.62 -11.57 -17.20
CA LYS A 60 6.81 -12.56 -17.93
C LYS A 60 6.13 -13.53 -16.96
N ALA A 61 6.85 -14.05 -15.97
CA ALA A 61 6.29 -14.95 -14.96
C ALA A 61 5.19 -14.27 -14.14
N THR A 62 5.43 -13.04 -13.68
CA THR A 62 4.42 -12.22 -12.99
C THR A 62 3.19 -12.03 -13.86
N ARG A 63 3.37 -11.67 -15.14
CA ARG A 63 2.26 -11.50 -16.08
C ARG A 63 1.43 -12.78 -16.21
N LEU A 64 2.07 -13.93 -16.38
CA LEU A 64 1.38 -15.22 -16.46
C LEU A 64 0.54 -15.48 -15.21
N VAL A 65 1.09 -15.22 -14.01
CA VAL A 65 0.35 -15.38 -12.75
C VAL A 65 -0.85 -14.43 -12.66
N LEU A 66 -0.76 -13.22 -13.22
CA LEU A 66 -1.84 -12.24 -13.24
C LEU A 66 -2.93 -12.58 -14.28
N GLU A 67 -2.52 -13.04 -15.46
CA GLU A 67 -3.41 -13.32 -16.59
C GLU A 67 -4.09 -14.70 -16.46
N GLU A 68 -3.38 -15.72 -15.95
CA GLU A 68 -3.91 -17.08 -15.70
C GLU A 68 -4.58 -17.22 -14.33
N ASN A 69 -5.14 -16.12 -13.86
CA ASN A 69 -5.73 -16.02 -12.54
C ASN A 69 -7.23 -16.32 -12.59
N THR A 70 -7.57 -17.60 -12.42
CA THR A 70 -8.94 -18.09 -12.42
C THR A 70 -9.41 -18.48 -11.02
N PHE A 71 -10.71 -18.32 -10.75
CA PHE A 71 -11.35 -18.76 -9.52
C PHE A 71 -12.70 -19.39 -9.81
N ARG A 72 -13.18 -20.24 -8.89
CA ARG A 72 -14.48 -20.90 -8.99
C ARG A 72 -15.48 -20.23 -8.06
N PHE A 73 -16.65 -19.90 -8.58
CA PHE A 73 -17.79 -19.39 -7.82
C PHE A 73 -19.07 -19.94 -8.43
N ASP A 74 -20.00 -20.42 -7.61
CA ASP A 74 -21.28 -20.98 -8.08
C ASP A 74 -21.13 -22.01 -9.23
N ASN A 75 -20.21 -22.96 -9.05
CA ASN A 75 -19.85 -23.99 -10.05
C ASN A 75 -19.40 -23.47 -11.42
N LYS A 76 -19.10 -22.18 -11.55
CA LYS A 76 -18.56 -21.55 -12.76
C LYS A 76 -17.13 -21.11 -12.53
N ILE A 77 -16.33 -21.16 -13.60
CA ILE A 77 -14.95 -20.68 -13.61
C ILE A 77 -14.94 -19.26 -14.16
N TYR A 78 -14.29 -18.35 -13.45
CA TYR A 78 -14.14 -16.96 -13.82
C TYR A 78 -12.67 -16.60 -13.90
N GLN A 79 -12.29 -15.80 -14.90
CA GLN A 79 -10.97 -15.21 -15.02
C GLN A 79 -11.01 -13.78 -14.49
N GLN A 80 -10.05 -13.43 -13.63
CA GLN A 80 -9.94 -12.05 -13.14
C GLN A 80 -9.24 -11.15 -14.16
N LYS A 81 -9.88 -10.05 -14.52
CA LYS A 81 -9.34 -9.03 -15.43
C LYS A 81 -8.43 -8.00 -14.75
N LYS A 82 -8.45 -7.97 -13.42
CA LYS A 82 -7.65 -7.08 -12.56
C LYS A 82 -7.40 -7.77 -11.23
N GLY A 83 -6.31 -7.39 -10.59
CA GLY A 83 -5.89 -7.97 -9.32
C GLY A 83 -5.48 -9.44 -9.42
N LEU A 84 -5.44 -10.08 -8.25
CA LEU A 84 -5.09 -11.48 -8.01
C LEU A 84 -6.19 -12.19 -7.23
N ALA A 85 -6.34 -13.49 -7.47
CA ALA A 85 -7.26 -14.30 -6.69
C ALA A 85 -6.73 -14.34 -5.26
N LYS A 86 -7.64 -14.07 -4.31
CA LYS A 86 -7.33 -14.19 -2.88
C LYS A 86 -6.91 -15.63 -2.61
N GLY A 87 -5.78 -15.81 -1.92
CA GLY A 87 -5.23 -17.14 -1.59
C GLY A 87 -4.06 -17.59 -2.46
N THR A 88 -3.69 -16.85 -3.52
CA THR A 88 -2.42 -17.11 -4.21
C THR A 88 -1.24 -16.69 -3.30
N LYS A 89 -0.18 -17.49 -3.25
CA LYS A 89 1.04 -17.17 -2.46
C LYS A 89 1.69 -15.85 -2.89
N PHE A 90 1.47 -15.44 -4.13
CA PHE A 90 2.04 -14.22 -4.70
C PHE A 90 1.25 -12.96 -4.33
N ALA A 91 -0.05 -13.07 -4.02
CA ALA A 91 -0.90 -11.91 -3.78
C ALA A 91 -0.41 -10.95 -2.68
N PRO A 92 0.01 -11.41 -1.48
CA PRO A 92 0.50 -10.51 -0.42
C PRO A 92 1.74 -9.72 -0.86
N SER A 93 2.76 -10.40 -1.38
CA SER A 93 3.99 -9.75 -1.84
C SER A 93 3.72 -8.80 -3.01
N TYR A 94 2.83 -9.18 -3.93
CA TYR A 94 2.46 -8.34 -5.06
C TYR A 94 1.79 -7.04 -4.61
N ALA A 95 0.81 -7.12 -3.70
CA ALA A 95 0.15 -5.94 -3.15
C ALA A 95 1.17 -5.00 -2.49
N ASN A 96 2.03 -5.53 -1.62
CA ASN A 96 3.08 -4.76 -0.96
C ASN A 96 4.02 -4.04 -1.95
N LEU A 97 4.40 -4.69 -3.06
CA LEU A 97 5.24 -4.07 -4.08
C LEU A 97 4.53 -2.92 -4.80
N VAL A 98 3.23 -3.07 -5.11
CA VAL A 98 2.43 -2.00 -5.73
C VAL A 98 2.26 -0.83 -4.78
N ILE A 99 1.94 -1.10 -3.53
CA ILE A 99 1.71 -0.09 -2.52
C ILE A 99 3.00 0.70 -2.21
N GLY A 100 4.11 0.00 -1.98
CA GLY A 100 5.42 0.65 -1.83
C GLY A 100 5.84 1.46 -3.06
N TYR A 101 5.46 1.03 -4.27
CA TYR A 101 5.72 1.80 -5.49
C TYR A 101 4.95 3.13 -5.52
N LEU A 102 3.69 3.13 -5.08
CA LEU A 102 2.87 4.34 -4.99
C LEU A 102 3.30 5.28 -3.86
N GLU A 103 3.81 4.74 -2.75
CA GLU A 103 4.34 5.53 -1.62
C GLU A 103 5.48 6.45 -2.02
N GLY A 104 6.31 6.05 -2.98
CA GLY A 104 7.36 6.92 -3.52
C GLY A 104 6.83 8.23 -4.10
N ASN A 105 5.56 8.27 -4.52
CA ASN A 105 4.87 9.50 -4.94
C ASN A 105 4.14 10.17 -3.77
N LEU A 106 3.59 9.40 -2.82
CA LEU A 106 2.94 9.92 -1.63
C LEU A 106 3.82 10.94 -0.89
N TYR A 107 5.05 10.57 -0.54
CA TYR A 107 5.93 11.47 0.20
C TYR A 107 6.28 12.75 -0.57
N LYS A 108 6.33 12.69 -1.91
CA LYS A 108 6.52 13.87 -2.75
C LYS A 108 5.31 14.79 -2.73
N GLU A 109 4.09 14.25 -2.81
CA GLU A 109 2.87 15.06 -2.81
C GLU A 109 2.59 15.64 -1.41
N VAL A 110 2.83 14.86 -0.36
CA VAL A 110 2.74 15.29 1.04
C VAL A 110 3.71 16.45 1.30
N GLY A 111 4.97 16.33 0.89
CA GLY A 111 5.97 17.38 1.10
C GLY A 111 5.73 18.69 0.32
N LYS A 112 4.81 18.71 -0.64
CA LYS A 112 4.38 19.97 -1.31
C LYS A 112 3.35 20.75 -0.51
N ILE A 113 2.58 20.07 0.34
CA ILE A 113 1.40 20.61 1.01
C ILE A 113 1.67 20.79 2.51
N PHE A 114 2.32 19.81 3.12
CA PHE A 114 2.63 19.79 4.54
C PHE A 114 4.08 20.17 4.79
N ASP A 115 4.36 20.60 6.03
CA ASP A 115 5.71 21.00 6.46
C ASP A 115 6.75 19.92 6.07
N PRO A 116 7.95 20.29 5.59
CA PRO A 116 9.03 19.34 5.30
C PRO A 116 9.43 18.46 6.49
N ASN A 117 9.12 18.89 7.71
CA ASN A 117 9.27 18.13 8.96
C ASN A 117 8.14 17.12 9.21
N PHE A 118 7.17 16.98 8.30
CA PHE A 118 6.27 15.83 8.25
C PHE A 118 7.12 14.60 7.91
N LYS A 119 7.69 13.99 8.94
CA LYS A 119 8.67 12.91 8.79
C LYS A 119 7.98 11.62 8.37
N GLU A 120 8.68 10.84 7.56
CA GLU A 120 8.38 9.43 7.23
C GLU A 120 8.09 8.56 8.48
N GLY A 121 8.51 9.01 9.67
CA GLY A 121 8.23 8.35 10.94
C GLY A 121 6.76 8.36 11.39
N ASN A 122 5.95 9.29 10.90
CA ASN A 122 4.56 9.47 11.36
C ASN A 122 3.59 8.51 10.65
N VAL A 123 3.92 8.11 9.42
CA VAL A 123 3.17 7.12 8.64
C VAL A 123 3.79 5.75 8.86
N LYS A 124 3.04 4.84 9.47
CA LYS A 124 3.42 3.44 9.62
C LYS A 124 2.55 2.58 8.72
N LEU A 125 3.20 1.76 7.91
CA LEU A 125 2.54 0.84 7.01
C LEU A 125 2.60 -0.55 7.58
N TYR A 126 1.45 -1.20 7.66
CA TYR A 126 1.38 -2.59 8.04
C TYR A 126 0.54 -3.35 7.02
N LEU A 127 1.22 -3.94 6.04
CA LEU A 127 0.62 -4.71 4.93
C LEU A 127 -0.38 -3.87 4.13
N ASP A 128 -1.68 -4.22 4.20
CA ASP A 128 -2.76 -3.57 3.45
C ASP A 128 -3.35 -2.34 4.18
N ASP A 129 -2.86 -2.05 5.40
CA ASP A 129 -3.38 -1.00 6.27
C ASP A 129 -2.31 0.09 6.51
N TYR A 130 -2.69 1.33 6.26
CA TYR A 130 -1.91 2.49 6.67
C TYR A 130 -2.35 2.91 8.07
N PHE A 131 -1.40 3.20 8.94
CA PHE A 131 -1.66 3.87 10.20
C PHE A 131 -0.82 5.15 10.26
N ILE A 132 -1.39 6.21 10.80
CA ILE A 132 -0.68 7.46 11.01
C ILE A 132 -0.90 7.94 12.43
N PHE A 133 0.19 8.37 13.06
CA PHE A 133 0.16 9.23 14.23
C PHE A 133 0.20 10.67 13.71
N TRP A 134 -0.98 11.29 13.65
CA TRP A 134 -1.16 12.61 13.05
C TRP A 134 -1.03 13.69 14.11
N ASP A 135 0.08 14.41 14.07
CA ASP A 135 0.37 15.56 14.95
C ASP A 135 -0.02 16.91 14.32
N GLY A 136 -0.56 16.90 13.09
CA GLY A 136 -1.05 18.11 12.43
C GLY A 136 -2.45 18.52 12.90
N SER A 137 -3.01 19.56 12.29
CA SER A 137 -4.39 19.99 12.58
C SER A 137 -5.41 18.93 12.17
N LYS A 138 -6.54 18.84 12.87
CA LYS A 138 -7.61 17.88 12.53
C LYS A 138 -8.21 18.18 11.15
N GLU A 139 -8.18 19.44 10.76
CA GLU A 139 -8.70 20.02 9.52
C GLU A 139 -7.86 19.60 8.30
N ASP A 140 -6.59 19.28 8.50
CA ASP A 140 -5.65 18.87 7.45
C ASP A 140 -5.69 17.36 7.16
N LEU A 141 -6.18 16.55 8.10
CA LEU A 141 -6.26 15.09 7.93
C LEU A 141 -7.12 14.66 6.71
N PRO A 142 -8.27 15.30 6.40
CA PRO A 142 -8.98 15.08 5.14
C PRO A 142 -8.13 15.38 3.89
N THR A 143 -7.26 16.39 3.93
CA THR A 143 -6.34 16.70 2.83
C THR A 143 -5.35 15.57 2.61
N PHE A 144 -4.78 15.02 3.70
CA PHE A 144 -3.91 13.84 3.62
C PHE A 144 -4.64 12.62 3.05
N HIS A 145 -5.87 12.35 3.50
CA HIS A 145 -6.71 11.28 2.96
C HIS A 145 -7.00 11.45 1.46
N ASN A 146 -7.19 12.69 1.02
CA ASN A 146 -7.39 13.00 -0.39
C ASN A 146 -6.13 12.71 -1.22
N ILE A 147 -4.93 13.08 -0.74
CA ILE A 147 -3.66 12.75 -1.41
C ILE A 147 -3.53 11.23 -1.60
N LEU A 148 -3.81 10.44 -0.56
CA LEU A 148 -3.80 8.97 -0.66
C LEU A 148 -4.71 8.46 -1.79
N ASN A 149 -5.91 9.03 -1.91
CA ASN A 149 -6.89 8.63 -2.92
C ASN A 149 -6.61 9.15 -4.35
N THR A 150 -5.66 10.07 -4.51
CA THR A 150 -5.22 10.59 -5.82
C THR A 150 -3.97 9.89 -6.35
N LEU A 151 -3.27 9.09 -5.53
CA LEU A 151 -2.08 8.34 -5.97
C LEU A 151 -2.32 7.45 -7.18
N HIS A 152 -3.49 6.81 -7.25
CA HIS A 152 -3.90 6.03 -8.42
C HIS A 152 -5.43 5.88 -8.52
N PRO A 153 -6.06 6.04 -9.71
CA PRO A 153 -7.52 5.98 -9.85
C PRO A 153 -8.18 4.68 -9.37
N SER A 154 -7.49 3.55 -9.51
CA SER A 154 -8.00 2.22 -9.12
C SER A 154 -7.69 1.84 -7.67
N ILE A 155 -6.89 2.62 -6.93
CA ILE A 155 -6.58 2.34 -5.52
C ILE A 155 -7.32 3.38 -4.69
N LYS A 156 -8.20 2.90 -3.82
CA LYS A 156 -9.03 3.75 -2.96
C LYS A 156 -8.86 3.32 -1.53
N LEU A 157 -8.83 4.29 -0.64
CA LEU A 157 -8.62 4.08 0.78
C LEU A 157 -9.81 4.64 1.55
N THR A 158 -10.33 3.86 2.49
CA THR A 158 -11.26 4.33 3.52
C THR A 158 -10.47 4.87 4.71
N THR A 159 -11.13 5.57 5.64
CA THR A 159 -10.47 6.07 6.86
C THR A 159 -11.33 5.80 8.07
N GLU A 160 -10.70 5.24 9.10
CA GLU A 160 -11.26 5.17 10.44
C GLU A 160 -10.39 6.02 11.38
N LYS A 161 -11.01 6.65 12.38
CA LYS A 161 -10.33 7.60 13.28
C LYS A 161 -10.65 7.27 14.72
N ALA A 162 -9.63 7.25 15.57
CA ALA A 162 -9.78 7.17 17.01
C ALA A 162 -9.11 8.38 17.67
N THR A 163 -9.84 9.04 18.56
CA THR A 163 -9.27 10.09 19.42
C THR A 163 -8.61 9.42 20.62
N MET A 164 -7.30 9.59 20.76
CA MET A 164 -6.58 9.12 21.94
C MET A 164 -6.80 10.12 23.09
N ASN A 165 -7.64 9.77 24.05
CA ASN A 165 -7.78 10.54 25.29
C ASN A 165 -6.85 9.92 26.34
N TYR A 166 -5.93 10.70 26.90
CA TYR A 166 -5.21 10.27 28.10
C TYR A 166 -6.19 10.23 29.27
N HIS A 167 -6.31 9.08 29.92
CA HIS A 167 -6.75 9.04 31.31
C HIS A 167 -5.52 9.33 32.16
N SER A 168 -5.58 10.45 32.88
CA SER A 168 -4.63 10.87 33.91
C SER A 168 -4.58 9.90 35.08
#